data_AF-A0A9J6GQZ3-F1
#
_entry.id   AF-A0A9J6GQZ3-F1
#
_cell.length_a   1.000
_cell.length_b   1.000
_cell.length_c   1.000
_cell.angle_alpha   90.00
_cell.angle_beta   90.00
_cell.angle_gamma   90.00
#
_symmetry.space_group_name_H-M   'P 1'
#
loop_
_entity.id
_entity.type
_entity.pdbx_description
1 polymer ?
#
loop_
_entity_poly.entity_id
_entity_poly.type
_entity_poly.pdbx_seq_one_letter_code
_entity_poly.pdbx_strand_id
1 'polypeptide(L)'
;MSLPPPAVGAGSAGCALANRLTADGTARVLLLEAGGLEDGAVQVPFFSPLLQRTEVDWDYTSEPQRNASFSFDGQVSTLINHSKHFNFLNN
;
A
#
# COMPACT_ATOMS: atom_id res chain seq x y z
N MET A 1 -11.30 -10.43 -27.31
CA MET A 1 -10.63 -9.18 -26.90
C MET A 1 -9.67 -9.53 -25.78
N SER A 2 -8.38 -9.24 -25.92
CA SER A 2 -7.38 -9.52 -24.88
C SER A 2 -7.62 -8.60 -23.68
N LEU A 3 -7.58 -9.14 -22.46
CA LEU A 3 -7.58 -8.28 -21.27
C LEU A 3 -6.26 -7.49 -21.21
N PRO A 4 -6.27 -6.23 -20.72
CA PRO A 4 -5.04 -5.54 -20.38
C PRO A 4 -4.27 -6.32 -19.29
N PRO A 5 -2.95 -6.12 -19.19
CA PRO A 5 -2.16 -6.72 -18.12
C PRO A 5 -2.72 -6.34 -16.74
N PRO A 6 -2.60 -7.22 -15.73
CA PRO A 6 -3.12 -6.94 -14.40
C PRO A 6 -2.40 -5.75 -13.76
N ALA A 7 -3.13 -4.96 -12.98
CA ALA A 7 -2.54 -4.00 -12.06
C ALA A 7 -2.13 -4.74 -10.78
N VAL A 8 -0.84 -4.71 -10.45
CA VAL A 8 -0.30 -5.35 -9.25
C VAL A 8 -0.07 -4.27 -8.20
N GLY A 9 -0.81 -4.36 -7.10
CA GLY A 9 -0.90 -3.39 -6.02
C GLY A 9 -2.09 -2.44 -6.18
N ALA A 10 -3.01 -2.46 -5.22
CA ALA A 10 -4.12 -1.54 -5.01
C ALA A 10 -3.73 -0.34 -4.12
N GLY A 11 -2.44 0.03 -4.10
CA GLY A 11 -2.02 1.31 -3.51
C GLY A 11 -2.53 2.52 -4.32
N SER A 12 -2.18 3.73 -3.89
CA SER A 12 -2.70 4.99 -4.45
C SER A 12 -2.62 5.07 -5.98
N ALA A 13 -1.49 4.64 -6.57
CA ALA A 13 -1.31 4.66 -8.02
C ALA A 13 -2.12 3.57 -8.75
N GLY A 14 -2.15 2.35 -8.20
CA GLY A 14 -2.91 1.24 -8.77
C GLY A 14 -4.41 1.50 -8.77
N CYS A 15 -4.93 2.06 -7.68
CA CYS A 15 -6.33 2.47 -7.59
C CYS A 15 -6.69 3.59 -8.57
N ALA A 16 -5.86 4.63 -8.65
CA ALA A 16 -6.08 5.73 -9.60
C ALA A 16 -6.04 5.25 -11.06
N LEU A 17 -5.13 4.32 -11.39
CA LEU A 17 -5.04 3.72 -12.72
C LEU A 17 -6.28 2.87 -13.03
N ALA A 18 -6.64 1.95 -12.14
CA ALA A 18 -7.79 1.07 -12.33
C ALA A 18 -9.08 1.89 -12.54
N ASN A 19 -9.32 2.90 -11.71
CA ASN A 19 -10.47 3.80 -11.84
C ASN A 19 -10.53 4.48 -13.21
N ARG A 20 -9.39 5.01 -13.69
CA ARG A 20 -9.32 5.66 -15.01
C ARG A 20 -9.55 4.69 -16.16
N LEU A 21 -9.00 3.48 -16.08
CA LEU A 21 -9.15 2.47 -17.12
C LEU A 21 -10.59 1.95 -17.23
N THR A 22 -11.30 1.82 -16.11
CA THR A 22 -12.68 1.30 -16.11
C THR A 22 -13.75 2.37 -16.32
N ALA A 23 -13.38 3.65 -16.42
CA ALA A 23 -14.32 4.78 -16.38
C ALA A 23 -15.39 4.78 -17.48
N ASP A 24 -15.09 4.23 -18.67
CA ASP A 24 -16.03 4.15 -19.78
C ASP A 24 -16.78 2.80 -19.89
N GLY A 25 -16.50 1.88 -18.97
CA GLY A 25 -17.10 0.54 -18.93
C GLY A 25 -16.63 -0.43 -20.03
N THR A 26 -15.70 -0.02 -20.90
CA THR A 26 -15.25 -0.86 -22.03
C THR A 26 -14.08 -1.77 -21.65
N ALA A 27 -13.27 -1.35 -20.68
CA ALA A 27 -12.14 -2.12 -20.18
C ALA A 27 -12.51 -2.96 -18.95
N ARG A 28 -11.96 -4.16 -18.88
CA ARG A 28 -11.98 -5.00 -17.69
C ARG A 28 -10.56 -5.10 -17.13
N VAL A 29 -10.38 -4.65 -15.90
CA VAL A 29 -9.09 -4.63 -15.20
C VAL A 29 -9.11 -5.68 -14.08
N LEU A 30 -8.02 -6.44 -13.96
CA LEU A 30 -7.74 -7.27 -12.79
C LEU A 30 -6.78 -6.50 -11.88
N LEU A 31 -7.21 -6.21 -10.66
CA LEU A 31 -6.41 -5.56 -9.62
C LEU A 31 -6.05 -6.61 -8.56
N LEU A 32 -4.76 -6.81 -8.31
CA LEU A 32 -4.25 -7.75 -7.33
C LEU A 32 -3.64 -6.99 -6.15
N GLU A 33 -4.11 -7.23 -4.93
CA GLU A 33 -3.57 -6.65 -3.70
C GLU A 33 -3.04 -7.76 -2.81
N ALA A 34 -1.90 -7.53 -2.16
CA ALA A 34 -1.24 -8.53 -1.33
C ALA A 34 -1.76 -8.52 0.11
N GLY A 35 -2.33 -7.41 0.57
CA GLY A 35 -3.00 -7.35 1.85
C GLY A 35 -4.44 -7.83 1.86
N GLY A 36 -4.99 -7.90 3.07
CA GLY A 36 -6.39 -8.15 3.32
C GLY A 36 -7.25 -6.89 3.23
N LEU A 37 -8.47 -7.03 3.72
CA LEU A 37 -9.40 -5.93 3.87
C LEU A 37 -8.89 -4.93 4.92
N GLU A 38 -9.25 -3.69 4.70
CA GLU A 38 -8.89 -2.58 5.56
C GLU A 38 -9.50 -2.69 6.97
N ASP A 39 -8.67 -2.48 7.99
CA ASP A 39 -9.10 -2.31 9.39
C ASP A 39 -9.45 -0.83 9.65
N GLY A 40 -10.53 -0.55 10.37
CA GLY A 40 -10.94 0.81 10.73
C GLY A 40 -9.87 1.61 11.50
N ALA A 41 -8.90 0.97 12.14
CA ALA A 41 -7.77 1.64 12.79
C ALA A 41 -6.91 2.44 11.80
N VAL A 42 -6.79 2.01 10.53
CA VAL A 42 -5.96 2.69 9.53
C VAL A 42 -6.60 3.98 8.99
N GLN A 43 -7.92 4.15 9.21
CA GLN A 43 -8.67 5.35 8.83
C GLN A 43 -8.51 6.50 9.84
N VAL A 44 -8.00 6.23 11.04
CA VAL A 44 -7.83 7.24 12.09
C VAL A 44 -6.34 7.63 12.17
N PRO A 45 -5.94 8.85 11.73
CA PRO A 45 -4.53 9.24 11.66
C PRO A 45 -3.79 9.15 13.01
N PHE A 46 -4.52 9.32 14.12
CA PHE A 46 -3.97 9.20 15.47
C PHE A 46 -3.34 7.83 15.76
N PHE A 47 -3.85 6.75 15.15
CA PHE A 47 -3.33 5.40 15.37
C PHE A 47 -2.11 5.06 14.50
N SER A 48 -1.70 5.93 13.57
CA SER A 48 -0.57 5.65 12.66
C SER A 48 0.71 5.12 13.35
N PRO A 49 1.16 5.65 14.51
CA PRO A 49 2.35 5.11 15.18
C PRO A 49 2.18 3.67 15.71
N LEU A 50 0.95 3.25 16.00
CA LEU A 50 0.64 1.92 16.54
C LEU A 50 0.54 0.84 15.46
N LEU A 51 0.40 1.25 14.19
CA LEU A 51 0.20 0.34 13.06
C LEU A 51 1.52 -0.16 12.46
N GLN A 52 2.65 0.44 12.83
CA GLN A 52 3.97 0.00 12.38
C GLN A 52 4.27 -1.43 12.86
N ARG A 53 4.86 -2.25 11.99
CA ARG A 53 5.22 -3.64 12.30
C ARG A 53 4.05 -4.55 12.68
N THR A 54 2.84 -4.16 12.29
CA THR A 54 1.63 -5.00 12.40
C THR A 54 1.31 -5.61 11.03
N GLU A 55 0.21 -6.36 10.93
CA GLU A 55 -0.19 -7.02 9.68
C GLU A 55 -0.53 -6.06 8.52
N VAL A 56 -0.80 -4.79 8.81
CA VAL A 56 -1.11 -3.75 7.82
C VAL A 56 0.16 -3.09 7.24
N ASP A 57 1.30 -3.33 7.87
CA ASP A 57 2.63 -2.88 7.45
C ASP A 57 3.36 -4.01 6.71
N TRP A 58 4.27 -3.64 5.82
CA TRP A 58 5.16 -4.60 5.17
C TRP A 58 6.32 -5.02 6.07
N ASP A 59 6.60 -4.25 7.13
CA ASP A 59 7.70 -4.46 8.09
C ASP A 59 9.07 -4.59 7.39
N TYR A 60 9.23 -3.91 6.25
CA TYR A 60 10.53 -3.85 5.59
C TYR A 60 11.49 -3.03 6.43
N THR A 61 12.70 -3.55 6.58
CA THR A 61 13.75 -2.94 7.37
C THR A 61 14.93 -2.62 6.45
N SER A 62 15.50 -1.43 6.58
CA SER A 62 16.69 -1.06 5.80
C SER A 62 17.92 -1.81 6.27
N GLU A 63 18.90 -1.98 5.38
CA GLU A 63 20.28 -2.21 5.82
C GLU A 63 20.82 -1.00 6.59
N PRO A 64 21.88 -1.13 7.40
CA PRO A 64 22.52 0.00 8.09
C PRO A 64 22.91 1.15 7.15
N GLN A 65 22.46 2.37 7.46
CA GLN A 65 22.65 3.55 6.60
C GLN A 65 23.72 4.50 7.16
N ARG A 66 24.93 4.49 6.58
CA ARG A 66 26.06 5.33 7.05
C ARG A 66 25.76 6.84 7.19
N ASN A 67 24.85 7.35 6.36
CA ASN A 67 24.56 8.78 6.23
C ASN A 67 23.10 9.14 6.55
N ALA A 68 22.32 8.23 7.14
CA ALA A 68 20.91 8.46 7.49
C ALA A 68 20.53 7.67 8.75
N SER A 69 19.30 7.84 9.23
CA SER A 69 18.76 7.05 10.35
C SER A 69 19.59 7.13 11.64
N PHE A 70 20.28 8.25 11.88
CA PHE A 70 21.19 8.43 13.01
C PHE A 70 20.55 8.24 14.40
N SER A 71 19.21 8.40 14.47
CA SER A 71 18.43 8.22 15.70
C SER A 71 17.96 6.78 15.92
N PHE A 72 18.20 5.87 14.97
CA PHE A 72 17.77 4.48 15.04
C PHE A 72 18.95 3.56 15.38
N ASP A 73 18.65 2.50 16.15
CA ASP A 73 19.66 1.52 16.52
C ASP A 73 20.30 0.88 15.27
N GLY A 74 21.62 0.77 15.28
CA GLY A 74 22.38 0.28 14.12
C GLY A 74 22.22 1.09 12.83
N GLN A 75 21.66 2.30 12.86
CA GLN A 75 21.29 3.08 11.66
C GLN A 75 20.30 2.34 10.74
N VAL A 76 19.44 1.53 11.34
CA VAL A 76 18.45 0.69 10.66
C VAL A 76 17.05 1.22 10.93
N SER A 77 16.30 1.53 9.87
CA SER A 77 14.92 2.03 9.98
C SER A 77 13.93 1.04 9.39
N THR A 78 12.77 0.90 10.03
CA THR A 78 11.58 0.33 9.39
C THR A 78 11.08 1.32 8.34
N LEU A 79 10.79 0.81 7.14
CA LEU A 79 10.23 1.57 6.04
C LEU A 79 8.71 1.59 6.16
N ILE A 80 8.16 2.77 6.43
CA ILE A 80 6.71 2.98 6.40
C ILE A 80 6.33 3.19 4.93
N ASN A 81 5.89 2.13 4.26
CA ASN A 81 5.30 2.26 2.92
C ASN A 81 3.77 2.37 3.06
N HIS A 82 3.13 2.99 2.06
CA HIS A 82 1.68 3.08 2.02
C HIS A 82 1.05 1.70 2.13
N SER A 83 0.04 1.64 2.99
CA SER A 83 -0.57 0.47 3.62
C SER A 83 -0.75 -0.73 2.70
N LYS A 84 -0.43 -1.92 3.23
CA LYS A 84 -0.75 -3.22 2.64
C LYS A 84 -2.27 -3.39 2.43
N HIS A 85 -3.07 -2.67 3.20
CA HIS A 85 -4.53 -2.66 3.08
C HIS A 85 -5.01 -1.35 2.45
N PHE A 86 -5.78 -1.45 1.38
CA PHE A 86 -6.41 -0.31 0.76
C PHE A 86 -7.78 -0.71 0.21
N ASN A 87 -8.81 0.05 0.54
CA ASN A 87 -10.15 -0.22 0.06
C ASN A 87 -10.46 0.60 -1.21
N PHE A 88 -10.96 -0.08 -2.24
CA PHE A 88 -11.65 0.56 -3.34
C PHE A 88 -13.07 0.84 -2.87
N LEU A 89 -13.37 2.06 -2.42
CA LEU A 89 -14.75 2.51 -2.29
C LEU A 89 -15.32 2.72 -3.70
N ASN A 90 -15.76 1.65 -4.35
CA ASN A 90 -16.65 1.78 -5.51
C ASN A 90 -18.09 1.86 -5.02
N ASN A 91 -18.70 3.02 -5.26
CA ASN A 91 -20.08 3.10 -5.74
C ASN A 91 -20.00 3.28 -7.25
#